data_AF-A0A7V8A6Q8-F1
#
_entry.id   AF-A0A7V8A6Q8-F1
#
_cell.length_a   1.000
_cell.length_b   1.000
_cell.length_c   1.000
_cell.angle_alpha   90.00
_cell.angle_beta   90.00
_cell.angle_gamma   90.00
#
_symmetry.space_group_name_H-M   'P 1'
#
loop_
_entity.id
_entity.type
_entity.pdbx_description
1 polymer ?
#
loop_
_entity_poly.entity_id
_entity_poly.type
_entity_poly.pdbx_seq_one_letter_code
_entity_poly.pdbx_strand_id
1 'polypeptide(L)' 'MLTTIEQKSELLKYNFDVEKFNNKRELLLALDELIANIGFNDKDEVNDKGIELTKLYDAIYSQN' A
#
# COMPACT_ATOMS: atom_id res chain seq x y z
N MET A 1 -1.03 -4.50 15.80
CA MET A 1 0.14 -4.31 14.92
C MET A 1 -0.40 -3.83 13.59
N LEU A 2 0.20 -2.81 12.95
CA LEU A 2 -0.40 -2.18 11.75
C LEU A 2 -0.33 -3.05 10.49
N THR A 3 0.72 -3.86 10.38
CA THR A 3 1.02 -4.76 9.25
C THR A 3 1.85 -5.94 9.73
N THR A 4 1.98 -6.99 8.92
CA THR A 4 2.95 -8.08 9.14
C THR A 4 4.35 -7.68 8.65
N ILE A 5 5.37 -8.43 9.06
CA ILE A 5 6.76 -8.25 8.59
C ILE A 5 6.85 -8.42 7.06
N GLU A 6 6.10 -9.37 6.51
CA GLU A 6 6.03 -9.62 5.06
C GLU A 6 5.43 -8.41 4.34
N GLN A 7 4.29 -7.90 4.80
CA GLN A 7 3.66 -6.70 4.22
C GLN A 7 4.58 -5.48 4.30
N LYS A 8 5.29 -5.28 5.41
CA LYS A 8 6.28 -4.20 5.55
C LYS A 8 7.41 -4.34 4.53
N SER A 9 7.91 -5.56 4.32
CA SER A 9 9.00 -5.84 3.38
C SER A 9 8.58 -5.59 1.93
N GLU A 10 7.35 -5.95 1.57
CA GLU A 10 6.78 -5.67 0.25
C GLU A 10 6.59 -4.15 0.03
N LEU A 11 6.06 -3.42 1.01
CA LEU A 11 5.86 -1.98 0.90
C LEU A 11 7.17 -1.19 0.78
N LEU A 12 8.25 -1.66 1.42
CA LEU A 12 9.58 -1.06 1.29
C LEU A 12 10.11 -1.07 -0.16
N LYS A 13 9.68 -2.02 -1.01
CA LYS A 13 10.06 -2.06 -2.44
C LYS A 13 9.57 -0.83 -3.21
N TYR A 14 8.53 -0.15 -2.71
CA TYR A 14 7.98 1.08 -3.27
C TYR A 14 8.43 2.33 -2.52
N ASN A 15 9.52 2.24 -1.73
CA ASN A 15 9.99 3.28 -0.81
C ASN A 15 8.91 3.73 0.20
N PHE A 16 7.97 2.85 0.52
CA PHE A 16 6.89 3.14 1.45
C PHE A 16 7.23 2.65 2.85
N ASP A 17 7.46 3.59 3.77
CA ASP A 17 7.89 3.29 5.14
C ASP A 17 6.71 3.29 6.10
N VAL A 18 6.28 2.09 6.46
CA VAL A 18 5.13 1.85 7.36
C VAL A 18 5.37 2.41 8.77
N GLU A 19 6.62 2.54 9.22
CA GLU A 19 6.92 3.01 10.59
C GLU A 19 6.64 4.50 10.79
N LYS A 20 6.41 5.25 9.71
CA LYS A 20 6.03 6.66 9.77
C LYS A 20 4.59 6.90 10.21
N PHE A 21 3.76 5.87 10.27
CA PHE A 21 2.32 6.00 10.53
C PHE A 21 1.97 5.50 11.94
N ASN A 22 1.16 6.29 12.66
CA ASN A 22 0.81 5.99 14.04
C ASN A 22 -0.43 5.11 14.15
N ASN A 23 -1.27 5.10 13.12
CA ASN A 23 -2.49 4.31 13.09
C ASN A 23 -2.78 3.77 11.68
N LYS A 24 -3.69 2.79 11.66
CA LYS A 24 -4.06 2.06 10.44
C LYS A 24 -4.74 2.96 9.41
N ARG A 25 -5.50 3.96 9.85
CA ARG A 25 -6.18 4.89 8.94
C ARG A 25 -5.17 5.76 8.17
N GLU A 26 -4.19 6.34 8.86
CA GLU A 26 -3.11 7.11 8.24
C GLU A 26 -2.33 6.26 7.24
N LEU A 27 -1.99 5.03 7.64
CA LEU A 27 -1.30 4.06 6.79
C LEU A 27 -2.08 3.79 5.50
N LEU A 28 -3.37 3.46 5.60
CA LEU A 28 -4.21 3.13 4.46
C LEU A 28 -4.41 4.33 3.53
N LEU A 29 -4.60 5.54 4.07
CA LEU A 29 -4.71 6.75 3.27
C LEU A 29 -3.45 7.02 2.45
N ALA A 30 -2.27 6.87 3.06
CA ALA A 30 -1.00 7.04 2.34
C ALA A 30 -0.77 5.94 1.30
N LEU A 31 -1.24 4.72 1.56
CA LEU A 31 -1.21 3.62 0.60
C LEU A 31 -2.13 3.88 -0.61
N ASP A 32 -3.34 4.41 -0.37
CA ASP A 32 -4.28 4.81 -1.42
C ASP A 32 -3.67 5.90 -2.31
N GLU A 33 -3.03 6.91 -1.71
CA GLU A 33 -2.29 7.94 -2.44
C GLU A 33 -1.13 7.35 -3.27
N LEU A 34 -0.39 6.39 -2.72
CA LEU A 34 0.65 5.68 -3.47
C LEU A 34 0.07 4.92 -4.67
N ILE A 35 -1.04 4.20 -4.49
CA ILE A 35 -1.74 3.48 -5.57
C ILE A 35 -2.20 4.46 -6.66
N ALA A 36 -2.77 5.61 -6.29
CA ALA A 36 -3.16 6.64 -7.25
C ALA A 36 -1.96 7.18 -8.04
N ASN A 37 -0.80 7.33 -7.39
CA ASN A 37 0.40 7.90 -8.01
C ASN A 37 1.15 6.93 -8.94
N ILE A 38 1.26 5.65 -8.58
CA ILE A 38 2.11 4.69 -9.31
C ILE A 38 1.39 3.42 -9.77
N GLY A 39 0.13 3.25 -9.38
CA GLY A 39 -0.66 2.04 -9.66
C GLY A 39 -1.36 2.06 -11.02
N PHE A 40 -1.28 3.16 -11.77
CA PHE A 40 -1.89 3.31 -13.09
C PHE A 40 -0.83 3.55 -14.16
N ASN A 41 -1.10 3.14 -15.39
CA ASN A 41 -0.28 3.44 -16.56
C ASN A 41 -0.75 4.76 -17.21
N ASP A 42 -0.09 5.18 -18.30
CA ASP A 42 -0.41 6.43 -19.03
C ASP A 42 -1.82 6.47 -19.66
N LYS A 43 -2.58 5.37 -19.59
CA LYS A 43 -3.96 5.25 -20.09
C LYS A 43 -5.00 5.15 -18.97
N ASP A 44 -4.61 5.47 -17.73
CA ASP A 44 -5.43 5.31 -16.53
C ASP A 44 -5.88 3.85 -16.28
N GLU A 45 -5.15 2.86 -16.82
CA GLU A 45 -5.40 1.45 -16.54
C GLU A 45 -4.51 0.99 -15.37
N VAL A 46 -5.06 0.14 -14.50
CA VAL A 46 -4.30 -0.43 -13.39
C VAL A 46 -3.13 -1.26 -13.92
N ASN A 47 -1.92 -0.98 -13.45
CA ASN A 47 -0.70 -1.70 -13.81
C ASN A 47 -0.35 -2.78 -12.76
N ASP A 48 0.70 -3.56 -12.99
CA ASP A 48 1.12 -4.65 -12.09
C ASP A 48 1.39 -4.17 -10.65
N LYS A 49 2.02 -3.00 -10.49
CA LYS A 49 2.28 -2.39 -9.17
C LYS A 49 0.98 -2.00 -8.48
N GLY A 50 0.02 -1.46 -9.23
CA GLY A 50 -1.32 -1.13 -8.74
C GLY A 50 -2.03 -2.37 -8.22
N ILE A 51 -1.96 -3.49 -8.95
CA ILE A 51 -2.55 -4.77 -8.50
C ILE A 51 -1.90 -5.24 -7.19
N GLU A 52 -0.57 -5.21 -7.11
CA GLU A 52 0.18 -5.63 -5.93
C GLU A 52 -0.14 -4.75 -4.70
N LEU A 53 -0.13 -3.43 -4.88
CA LEU A 53 -0.41 -2.47 -3.81
C LEU A 53 -1.87 -2.52 -3.35
N THR A 54 -2.84 -2.68 -4.25
CA THR A 54 -4.25 -2.86 -3.88
C THR A 54 -4.45 -4.14 -3.08
N LYS A 55 -3.79 -5.25 -3.42
CA LYS A 55 -3.83 -6.48 -2.62
C LYS A 55 -3.25 -6.26 -1.22
N LEU A 56 -2.15 -5.51 -1.10
CA LEU A 56 -1.57 -5.16 0.19
C LEU A 56 -2.51 -4.26 1.00
N TYR A 57 -3.10 -3.25 0.37
CA TYR A 57 -4.12 -2.39 0.97
C TYR A 57 -5.27 -3.22 1.54
N ASP A 58 -5.88 -4.11 0.73
CA ASP A 58 -7.00 -4.95 1.13
C ASP A 58 -6.63 -5.90 2.28
N ALA A 59 -5.43 -6.49 2.21
CA ALA A 59 -4.92 -7.37 3.25
C ALA A 59 -4.71 -6.63 4.57
N ILE A 60 -4.17 -5.41 4.55
CA ILE A 60 -4.00 -4.57 5.74
C ILE A 60 -5.38 -4.12 6.25
N TYR A 61 -6.26 -3.65 5.36
CA TYR A 61 -7.61 -3.23 5.70
C TYR A 61 -8.41 -4.34 6.40
N SER A 62 -8.25 -5.59 5.96
CA SER A 62 -8.96 -6.74 6.51
C SER A 62 -8.38 -7.30 7.81
N GLN A 63 -7.23 -6.80 8.28
CA GLN A 63 -6.66 -7.21 9.58
C GLN A 63 -7.43 -6.56 10.75
N ASN A 64 -7.80 -7.35 11.77
CA ASN A 64 -8.43 -6.86 12.99
C ASN A 64 -7.46 -6.03 13.85
#